data_AF-A0A357F242-F1
#
_entry.id   AF-A0A357F242-F1
#
_cell.length_a   1.000
_cell.length_b   1.000
_cell.length_c   1.000
_cell.angle_alpha   90.00
_cell.angle_beta   90.00
_cell.angle_gamma   90.00
#
_symmetry.space_group_name_H-M   'P 1'
#
loop_
_entity.id
_entity.type
_entity.pdbx_description
1 polymer ?
#
loop_
_entity_poly.entity_id
_entity_poly.type
_entity_poly.pdbx_seq_one_letter_code
_entity_poly.pdbx_strand_id
1 'polypeptide(L)'
;MRPFIVFSAYDKLPPIMRNLLVVCLAAIFAFPVSAQSDLQRLAETEIAFAGFASKNGMKSAFLEFLSDTGFVFSPDQRLGKEFWKAQPASKNIFIWRPEMVDIAGNGVIGYTTGPWEMRPDSAAAAPTEFGQFATVWQRQKDGSYKV
;
A
#
# COMPACT_ATOMS: atom_id res chain seq x y z
N MET A 1 47.79 -5.03 -7.21
CA MET A 1 47.02 -4.15 -8.11
C MET A 1 46.68 -2.88 -7.33
N ARG A 2 46.89 -1.69 -7.92
CA ARG A 2 47.15 -0.40 -7.25
C ARG A 2 45.89 0.33 -6.74
N PRO A 3 45.86 0.82 -5.47
CA PRO A 3 45.05 1.95 -5.04
C PRO A 3 45.92 3.18 -4.67
N PHE A 4 47.03 3.41 -5.38
CA PHE A 4 48.04 4.41 -4.98
C PHE A 4 47.82 5.82 -5.58
N ILE A 5 46.85 6.00 -6.49
CA ILE A 5 46.67 7.29 -7.21
C ILE A 5 45.69 8.22 -6.49
N VAL A 6 44.73 7.70 -5.71
CA VAL A 6 43.66 8.53 -5.11
C VAL A 6 44.18 9.41 -3.96
N PHE A 7 45.08 8.90 -3.12
CA PHE A 7 45.60 9.64 -1.97
C PHE A 7 46.48 10.84 -2.37
N SER A 8 47.24 10.73 -3.46
CA SER A 8 48.19 11.77 -3.89
C SER A 8 47.51 13.08 -4.35
N ALA A 9 46.26 13.01 -4.81
CA ALA A 9 45.50 14.19 -5.25
C ALA A 9 44.78 14.90 -4.09
N TYR A 10 44.39 14.19 -3.03
CA TYR A 10 43.68 14.73 -1.87
C TYR A 10 44.55 15.69 -1.03
N ASP A 11 45.82 15.34 -0.86
CA ASP A 11 46.77 16.14 -0.07
C ASP A 11 47.16 17.46 -0.74
N LYS A 12 46.85 17.62 -2.05
CA LYS A 12 47.10 18.84 -2.81
C LYS A 12 45.93 19.82 -2.82
N LEU A 13 44.79 19.46 -2.22
CA LEU A 13 43.61 20.33 -2.19
C LEU A 13 43.68 21.32 -1.03
N PRO A 14 43.24 22.58 -1.22
CA PRO A 14 43.15 23.53 -0.12
C PRO A 14 42.22 22.98 0.98
N PRO A 15 42.50 23.28 2.27
CA PRO A 15 41.82 22.66 3.41
C PRO A 15 40.29 22.86 3.41
N ILE A 16 39.80 23.96 2.83
CA ILE A 16 38.37 24.23 2.64
C ILE A 16 37.74 23.22 1.68
N MET A 17 38.41 22.91 0.57
CA MET A 17 37.92 21.97 -0.45
C MET A 17 38.02 20.52 0.02
N ARG A 18 39.00 20.23 0.88
CA ARG A 18 39.12 18.94 1.58
C ARG A 18 37.96 18.70 2.53
N ASN A 19 37.64 19.69 3.37
CA ASN A 19 36.50 19.62 4.28
C ASN A 19 35.17 19.56 3.52
N LEU A 20 35.05 20.29 2.40
CA LEU A 20 33.88 20.21 1.52
C LEU A 20 33.70 18.81 0.92
N LEU A 21 34.80 18.19 0.48
CA LEU A 21 34.78 16.82 -0.06
C LEU A 21 34.33 15.79 0.99
N VAL A 22 34.82 15.91 2.24
CA VAL A 22 34.43 15.04 3.36
C VAL A 22 32.96 15.21 3.72
N VAL A 23 32.46 16.46 3.74
CA VAL A 23 31.03 16.75 3.99
C VAL A 23 30.14 16.21 2.88
N CYS A 24 30.52 16.38 1.61
CA CYS A 24 29.78 15.81 0.48
C CYS A 24 29.75 14.27 0.52
N LEU A 25 30.86 13.62 0.89
CA LEU A 25 30.91 12.15 0.99
C LEU A 25 30.05 11.62 2.13
N ALA A 26 30.01 12.32 3.27
CA ALA A 26 29.15 11.97 4.41
C ALA A 26 27.65 12.15 4.11
N ALA A 27 27.29 13.13 3.29
CA ALA A 27 25.90 13.36 2.89
C ALA A 27 25.33 12.26 1.97
N ILE A 28 26.16 11.54 1.22
CA ILE A 28 25.71 10.45 0.33
C ILE A 28 25.25 9.22 1.12
N PHE A 29 25.78 8.99 2.33
CA PHE A 29 25.42 7.86 3.18
C PHE A 29 24.25 8.13 4.13
N ALA A 30 23.72 9.36 4.17
CA ALA A 30 22.68 9.78 5.12
C ALA A 30 21.24 9.55 4.63
N PHE A 31 21.03 8.98 3.43
CA PHE A 31 19.68 8.70 2.92
C PHE A 31 19.31 7.25 3.18
N PRO A 32 18.34 6.96 4.08
CA PRO A 32 17.70 5.65 4.10
C PRO A 32 16.86 5.52 2.83
N VAL A 33 17.45 4.98 1.75
CA VAL A 33 16.69 4.52 0.59
C VAL A 33 16.03 3.20 0.99
N SER A 34 14.84 3.27 1.58
CA SER A 34 13.92 2.14 1.56
C SER A 34 13.15 2.19 0.24
N ALA A 35 13.73 1.63 -0.82
CA ALA A 35 12.99 1.38 -2.06
C ALA A 35 12.09 0.16 -1.84
N GLN A 36 10.94 0.36 -1.22
CA GLN A 36 9.92 -0.69 -1.09
C GLN A 36 9.48 -1.15 -2.48
N SER A 37 9.29 -2.47 -2.67
CA SER A 37 8.77 -3.01 -3.93
C SER A 37 7.29 -2.64 -4.11
N ASP A 38 6.83 -2.59 -5.36
CA ASP A 38 5.41 -2.35 -5.63
C ASP A 38 4.51 -3.46 -5.08
N LEU A 39 5.01 -4.71 -5.06
CA LEU A 39 4.33 -5.84 -4.41
C LEU A 39 4.13 -5.58 -2.91
N GLN A 40 5.18 -5.14 -2.22
CA GLN A 40 5.11 -4.87 -0.78
C GLN A 40 4.19 -3.67 -0.49
N ARG A 41 4.24 -2.61 -1.32
CA ARG A 41 3.32 -1.46 -1.20
C ARG A 41 1.85 -1.88 -1.38
N LEU A 42 1.58 -2.74 -2.34
CA LEU A 42 0.24 -3.27 -2.57
C LEU A 42 -0.22 -4.13 -1.38
N ALA A 43 0.64 -5.02 -0.88
CA ALA A 43 0.34 -5.84 0.29
C ALA A 43 0.00 -4.99 1.52
N GLU A 44 0.78 -3.94 1.78
CA GLU A 44 0.55 -3.02 2.89
C GLU A 44 -0.73 -2.19 2.70
N THR A 45 -1.06 -1.82 1.46
CA THR A 45 -2.32 -1.12 1.15
C THR A 45 -3.53 -1.99 1.44
N GLU A 46 -3.49 -3.26 1.07
CA GLU A 46 -4.55 -4.24 1.35
C GLU A 46 -4.70 -4.49 2.86
N ILE A 47 -3.58 -4.64 3.59
CA ILE A 47 -3.60 -4.76 5.06
C ILE A 47 -4.19 -3.50 5.70
N ALA A 48 -3.86 -2.32 5.16
CA ALA A 48 -4.43 -1.06 5.61
C ALA A 48 -5.94 -0.99 5.36
N PHE A 49 -6.42 -1.47 4.20
CA PHE A 49 -7.85 -1.61 3.92
C PHE A 49 -8.52 -2.52 4.97
N ALA A 50 -7.96 -3.72 5.20
CA ALA A 50 -8.51 -4.68 6.15
C ALA A 50 -8.60 -4.13 7.58
N GLY A 51 -7.54 -3.46 8.05
CA GLY A 51 -7.50 -2.82 9.36
C GLY A 51 -8.48 -1.64 9.45
N PHE A 52 -8.56 -0.81 8.41
CA PHE A 52 -9.50 0.30 8.35
C PHE A 52 -10.95 -0.19 8.34
N ALA A 53 -11.25 -1.23 7.58
CA ALA A 53 -12.58 -1.83 7.48
C ALA A 53 -13.04 -2.44 8.81
N SER A 54 -12.15 -3.14 9.50
CA SER A 54 -12.44 -3.71 10.82
C SER A 54 -12.74 -2.63 11.86
N LYS A 55 -12.08 -1.47 11.76
CA LYS A 55 -12.23 -0.35 12.71
C LYS A 55 -13.40 0.59 12.40
N ASN A 56 -13.61 0.89 11.12
CA ASN A 56 -14.50 1.96 10.65
C ASN A 56 -15.71 1.44 9.85
N GLY A 57 -15.79 0.13 9.62
CA GLY A 57 -16.84 -0.53 8.88
C GLY A 57 -16.60 -0.57 7.36
N MET A 58 -17.32 -1.50 6.72
CA MET A 58 -17.24 -1.81 5.29
C MET A 58 -17.47 -0.57 4.40
N LYS A 59 -18.57 0.17 4.60
CA LYS A 59 -18.90 1.36 3.81
C LYS A 59 -17.75 2.38 3.81
N SER A 60 -17.22 2.70 4.99
CA SER A 60 -16.15 3.69 5.14
C SER A 60 -14.88 3.24 4.43
N ALA A 61 -14.52 1.96 4.56
CA ALA A 61 -13.33 1.41 3.92
C ALA A 61 -13.44 1.46 2.38
N PHE A 62 -14.56 1.02 1.81
CA PHE A 62 -14.71 1.10 0.36
C PHE A 62 -14.71 2.55 -0.14
N LEU A 63 -15.36 3.49 0.55
CA LEU A 63 -15.33 4.89 0.15
C LEU A 63 -13.93 5.51 0.20
N GLU A 64 -13.08 5.07 1.12
CA GLU A 64 -11.69 5.51 1.25
C GLU A 64 -10.81 4.91 0.16
N PHE A 65 -10.89 3.59 -0.07
CA PHE A 65 -9.92 2.87 -0.91
C PHE A 65 -10.33 2.70 -2.38
N LEU A 66 -11.59 2.94 -2.73
CA LEU A 66 -12.01 3.02 -4.14
C LEU A 66 -11.47 4.29 -4.80
N SER A 67 -11.10 4.14 -6.08
CA SER A 67 -10.96 5.27 -6.99
C SER A 67 -12.34 5.86 -7.34
N ASP A 68 -12.37 7.04 -7.97
CA ASP A 68 -13.64 7.64 -8.40
C ASP A 68 -14.32 6.85 -9.54
N THR A 69 -13.55 6.06 -10.28
CA THR A 69 -14.01 5.20 -11.37
C THR A 69 -14.00 3.71 -11.02
N GLY A 70 -13.70 3.37 -9.77
CA GLY A 70 -13.60 2.00 -9.28
C GLY A 70 -14.97 1.32 -9.25
N PHE A 71 -14.98 0.01 -9.50
CA PHE A 71 -16.21 -0.78 -9.51
C PHE A 71 -16.26 -1.75 -8.33
N VAL A 72 -17.49 -2.11 -7.95
CA VAL A 72 -17.78 -3.21 -7.02
C VAL A 72 -18.79 -4.16 -7.66
N PHE A 73 -18.79 -5.41 -7.23
CA PHE A 73 -19.69 -6.45 -7.73
C PHE A 73 -20.58 -6.96 -6.60
N SER A 74 -21.88 -6.69 -6.67
CA SER A 74 -22.84 -7.14 -5.65
C SER A 74 -24.31 -7.12 -6.14
N PRO A 75 -24.79 -8.17 -6.82
CA PRO A 75 -24.01 -9.17 -7.56
C PRO A 75 -23.47 -8.61 -8.90
N ASP A 76 -24.13 -7.58 -9.44
CA ASP A 76 -23.75 -6.94 -10.70
C ASP A 76 -22.66 -5.87 -10.49
N GLN A 77 -21.98 -5.50 -11.58
CA GLN A 77 -21.02 -4.40 -11.59
C GLN A 77 -21.72 -3.05 -11.35
N ARG A 78 -21.19 -2.25 -10.43
CA ARG A 78 -21.66 -0.89 -10.12
C ARG A 78 -20.48 0.05 -9.84
N LEU A 79 -20.63 1.34 -10.13
CA LEU A 79 -19.67 2.36 -9.67
C LEU A 79 -19.62 2.35 -8.15
N GLY A 80 -18.46 2.01 -7.60
CA GLY A 80 -18.33 1.61 -6.20
C GLY A 80 -18.64 2.73 -5.23
N LYS A 81 -18.10 3.94 -5.47
CA LYS A 81 -18.38 5.09 -4.58
C LYS A 81 -19.84 5.51 -4.61
N GLU A 82 -20.50 5.47 -5.76
CA GLU A 82 -21.93 5.78 -5.85
C GLU A 82 -22.76 4.75 -5.10
N PHE A 83 -22.46 3.47 -5.33
CA PHE A 83 -23.10 2.36 -4.63
C PHE A 83 -22.98 2.50 -3.11
N TRP A 84 -21.76 2.64 -2.57
CA TRP A 84 -21.54 2.69 -1.13
C TRP A 84 -22.05 3.98 -0.47
N LYS A 85 -22.09 5.10 -1.18
CA LYS A 85 -22.71 6.34 -0.65
C LYS A 85 -24.19 6.13 -0.35
N ALA A 86 -24.91 5.42 -1.22
CA ALA A 86 -26.34 5.15 -1.08
C ALA A 86 -26.69 4.14 0.03
N GLN A 87 -25.75 3.28 0.45
CA GLN A 87 -25.99 2.27 1.48
C GLN A 87 -25.97 2.88 2.89
N PRO A 88 -26.75 2.37 3.86
CA PRO A 88 -26.58 2.74 5.26
C PRO A 88 -25.25 2.20 5.80
N ALA A 89 -24.75 2.81 6.89
CA ALA A 89 -23.65 2.19 7.64
C ALA A 89 -24.16 0.92 8.34
N SER A 90 -23.38 -0.16 8.28
CA SER A 90 -23.67 -1.40 9.01
C SER A 90 -23.08 -1.32 10.42
N LYS A 91 -23.78 -1.91 11.39
CA LYS A 91 -23.25 -2.15 12.75
C LYS A 91 -22.46 -3.46 12.85
N ASN A 92 -22.59 -4.33 11.86
CA ASN A 92 -21.87 -5.59 11.82
C ASN A 92 -20.37 -5.33 11.67
N ILE A 93 -19.59 -6.21 12.27
CA ILE A 93 -18.14 -6.19 12.17
C ILE A 93 -17.75 -6.91 10.90
N PHE A 94 -17.09 -6.17 10.02
CA PHE A 94 -16.58 -6.68 8.77
C PHE A 94 -15.10 -7.03 8.92
N ILE A 95 -14.80 -8.32 8.75
CA ILE A 95 -13.44 -8.85 8.85
C ILE A 95 -12.97 -9.25 7.45
N TRP A 96 -11.82 -8.72 7.06
CA TRP A 96 -11.20 -8.94 5.77
C TRP A 96 -9.78 -9.50 6.00
N ARG A 97 -9.46 -10.66 5.45
CA ARG A 97 -8.17 -11.34 5.68
C ARG A 97 -7.47 -11.61 4.35
N PRO A 98 -6.59 -10.71 3.88
CA PRO A 98 -5.81 -10.97 2.69
C PRO A 98 -4.82 -12.11 2.92
N GLU A 99 -4.77 -13.05 1.97
CA GLU A 99 -3.88 -14.23 2.03
C GLU A 99 -2.90 -14.27 0.86
N MET A 100 -3.28 -13.71 -0.28
CA MET A 100 -2.43 -13.66 -1.48
C MET A 100 -2.44 -12.26 -2.09
N VAL A 101 -1.28 -11.88 -2.62
CA VAL A 101 -1.04 -10.65 -3.36
C VAL A 101 -0.08 -10.96 -4.51
N ASP A 102 -0.37 -10.41 -5.67
CA ASP A 102 0.55 -10.44 -6.81
C ASP A 102 0.40 -9.16 -7.63
N ILE A 103 1.42 -8.83 -8.42
CA ILE A 103 1.47 -7.58 -9.16
C ILE A 103 2.17 -7.76 -10.51
N ALA A 104 1.69 -7.06 -11.52
CA ALA A 104 2.36 -7.01 -12.82
C ALA A 104 3.79 -6.47 -12.66
N GLY A 105 4.72 -6.95 -13.50
CA GLY A 105 6.14 -6.56 -13.39
C GLY A 105 6.44 -5.07 -13.55
N ASN A 106 5.49 -4.29 -14.09
CA ASN A 106 5.59 -2.82 -14.18
C ASN A 106 4.99 -2.07 -12.96
N GLY A 107 4.41 -2.81 -12.01
CA GLY A 107 3.81 -2.28 -10.78
C GLY A 107 2.57 -1.41 -11.00
N VAL A 108 1.91 -1.47 -12.17
CA VAL A 108 0.76 -0.59 -12.45
C VAL A 108 -0.55 -1.20 -11.95
N ILE A 109 -0.69 -2.52 -12.09
CA ILE A 109 -1.88 -3.27 -11.69
C ILE A 109 -1.44 -4.47 -10.87
N GLY A 110 -2.14 -4.74 -9.78
CA GLY A 110 -2.01 -5.99 -9.03
C GLY A 110 -3.35 -6.45 -8.49
N TYR A 111 -3.37 -7.58 -7.83
CA TYR A 111 -4.57 -8.12 -7.22
C TYR A 111 -4.28 -8.75 -5.86
N THR A 112 -5.32 -8.80 -5.04
CA THR A 112 -5.32 -9.45 -3.73
C THR A 112 -6.57 -10.32 -3.60
N THR A 113 -6.46 -11.36 -2.79
CA THR A 113 -7.58 -12.28 -2.52
C THR A 113 -7.44 -12.92 -1.14
N GLY A 114 -8.57 -13.36 -0.61
CA GLY A 114 -8.64 -14.08 0.66
C GLY A 114 -10.07 -14.17 1.19
N PRO A 115 -10.26 -14.73 2.39
CA PRO A 115 -11.55 -14.80 3.03
C PRO A 115 -12.02 -13.45 3.60
N TRP A 116 -13.34 -13.28 3.63
CA TRP A 116 -14.00 -12.24 4.40
C TRP A 116 -15.16 -12.81 5.21
N GLU A 117 -15.51 -12.13 6.28
CA GLU A 117 -16.61 -12.49 7.18
C GLU A 117 -17.39 -11.25 7.64
N MET A 118 -18.69 -11.41 7.81
CA MET A 118 -19.55 -10.47 8.53
C MET A 118 -19.97 -11.10 9.85
N ARG A 119 -19.72 -10.40 10.96
CA ARG A 119 -20.08 -10.85 12.31
C ARG A 119 -21.03 -9.85 12.99
N PRO A 120 -22.04 -10.32 13.74
CA PRO A 120 -22.95 -9.44 14.44
C PRO A 120 -22.30 -8.90 15.72
N ASP A 121 -22.35 -7.58 15.92
CA ASP A 121 -22.07 -6.82 17.15
C ASP A 121 -20.72 -7.05 17.89
N SER A 122 -19.95 -8.09 17.58
CA SER A 122 -18.70 -8.48 18.24
C SER A 122 -17.87 -9.41 17.37
N ALA A 123 -16.54 -9.26 17.43
CA ALA A 123 -15.62 -10.12 16.70
C ALA A 123 -15.61 -11.57 17.26
N ALA A 124 -16.08 -11.78 18.49
CA ALA A 124 -16.20 -13.10 19.09
C ALA A 124 -17.44 -13.87 18.61
N ALA A 125 -18.43 -13.20 18.01
CA ALA A 125 -19.62 -13.85 17.49
C ALA A 125 -19.29 -14.71 16.25
N ALA A 126 -20.11 -15.74 16.02
CA ALA A 126 -20.01 -16.53 14.79
C ALA A 126 -20.34 -15.66 13.56
N PRO A 127 -19.66 -15.86 12.41
CA PRO A 127 -19.99 -15.15 11.19
C PRO A 127 -21.39 -15.50 10.69
N THR A 128 -22.16 -14.48 10.31
CA THR A 128 -23.47 -14.63 9.68
C THR A 128 -23.36 -14.74 8.17
N GLU A 129 -22.32 -14.14 7.59
CA GLU A 129 -21.99 -14.22 6.17
C GLU A 129 -20.47 -14.35 6.03
N PHE A 130 -20.04 -15.04 4.99
CA PHE A 130 -18.63 -15.21 4.67
C PHE A 130 -18.44 -15.55 3.20
N GLY A 131 -17.23 -15.36 2.70
CA GLY A 131 -16.90 -15.70 1.32
C GLY A 131 -15.44 -15.49 1.02
N GLN A 132 -15.14 -15.45 -0.27
CA GLN A 132 -13.86 -15.03 -0.80
C GLN A 132 -14.02 -13.69 -1.50
N PHE A 133 -12.99 -12.86 -1.44
CA PHE A 133 -12.92 -11.64 -2.22
C PHE A 133 -11.83 -11.74 -3.27
N ALA A 134 -11.96 -10.96 -4.33
CA ALA A 134 -10.86 -10.62 -5.21
C ALA A 134 -10.91 -9.11 -5.44
N THR A 135 -9.78 -8.44 -5.24
CA THR A 135 -9.65 -7.00 -5.44
C THR A 135 -8.57 -6.75 -6.47
N VAL A 136 -8.88 -5.96 -7.50
CA VAL A 136 -7.89 -5.46 -8.46
C VAL A 136 -7.53 -4.04 -8.06
N TRP A 137 -6.24 -3.76 -8.00
CA TRP A 137 -5.69 -2.49 -7.56
C TRP A 137 -4.90 -1.85 -8.69
N GLN A 138 -5.11 -0.55 -8.87
CA GLN A 138 -4.36 0.25 -9.83
C GLN A 138 -3.55 1.32 -9.11
N ARG A 139 -2.28 1.45 -9.49
CA ARG A 139 -1.42 2.53 -9.02
C ARG A 139 -1.88 3.87 -9.60
N GLN A 140 -2.09 4.83 -8.74
CA GLN A 140 -2.47 6.20 -9.05
C GLN A 140 -1.23 7.05 -9.38
N LYS A 141 -1.45 8.26 -9.89
CA LYS A 141 -0.35 9.18 -10.26
C LYS A 141 0.55 9.57 -9.08
N ASP A 142 0.00 9.58 -7.87
CA ASP A 142 0.73 9.87 -6.63
C ASP A 142 1.45 8.63 -6.05
N GLY A 143 1.35 7.47 -6.72
CA GLY A 143 1.96 6.22 -6.29
C GLY A 143 1.13 5.39 -5.31
N SER A 144 -0.01 5.89 -4.82
CA SER A 144 -0.95 5.12 -4.02
C SER A 144 -1.67 4.07 -4.86
N TYR A 145 -2.21 3.01 -4.24
CA TYR A 145 -3.09 2.06 -4.91
C TYR A 145 -4.55 2.33 -4.53
N LYS A 146 -5.43 2.26 -5.52
CA LYS A 146 -6.88 2.32 -5.35
C LYS A 146 -7.54 1.23 -6.17
N VAL A 147 -8.72 0.82 -5.72
CA VAL A 147 -9.61 -0.13 -6.43
C VAL A 147 -10.32 0.57 -7.59
#